data_AF-A0A2J8QPA5-F1
#
_entry.id   AF-A0A2J8QPA5-F1
#
_cell.length_a   1.000
_cell.length_b   1.000
_cell.length_c   1.000
_cell.angle_alpha   90.00
_cell.angle_beta   90.00
_cell.angle_gamma   90.00
#
_symmetry.space_group_name_H-M   'P 1'
#
loop_
_entity.id
_entity.type
_entity.pdbx_description
1 polymer ?
#
loop_
_entity_poly.entity_id
_entity_poly.type
_entity_poly.pdbx_seq_one_letter_code
_entity_poly.pdbx_strand_id
1 'polypeptide(L)'
;MEICDIINETEEGPKDALRAVKKRIVGNKNFHEVMLALTVLETCVKNCGHRFHVLVASQDFVESVLVRTILPKNNPPTIVHDKVLNLIQSWADAFRSSPDLTGVVTIYEDLRRKGLEFPMTDLDM
;
A
#
# COMPACT_ATOMS: atom_id res chain seq x y z
N MET A 1 5.55 -12.84 -11.87
CA MET A 1 5.91 -13.80 -10.81
C MET A 1 7.37 -13.68 -10.45
N GLU A 2 8.28 -13.55 -11.42
CA GLU A 2 9.74 -13.40 -11.20
C GLU A 2 10.15 -12.38 -10.12
N ILE A 3 9.49 -11.21 -10.03
CA ILE A 3 9.78 -10.20 -8.98
C ILE A 3 9.50 -10.76 -7.57
N CYS A 4 8.38 -11.46 -7.38
CA CYS A 4 8.00 -12.01 -6.09
C CYS A 4 8.92 -13.17 -5.69
N ASP A 5 9.37 -13.96 -6.67
CA ASP A 5 10.31 -15.06 -6.46
C ASP A 5 11.64 -14.50 -5.92
N ILE A 6 12.20 -13.48 -6.58
CA ILE A 6 13.44 -12.80 -6.13
C ILE A 6 13.29 -12.18 -4.73
N ILE A 7 12.14 -11.57 -4.44
CA ILE A 7 11.86 -10.99 -3.12
C ILE A 7 11.88 -12.07 -2.03
N ASN A 8 11.32 -13.24 -2.33
CA ASN A 8 11.19 -14.33 -1.37
C ASN A 8 12.50 -15.13 -1.21
N GLU A 9 13.32 -15.22 -2.25
CA GLU A 9 14.61 -15.94 -2.24
C GLU A 9 15.71 -15.25 -1.44
N THR A 10 15.63 -13.93 -1.29
CA THR A 10 16.70 -13.14 -0.66
C THR A 10 16.31 -12.62 0.71
N GLU A 11 17.31 -12.44 1.58
CA GLU A 11 17.07 -11.88 2.90
C GLU A 11 16.64 -10.40 2.80
N GLU A 12 17.33 -9.60 1.99
CA GLU A 12 17.04 -8.17 1.85
C GLU A 12 15.94 -7.85 0.81
N GLY A 13 15.48 -8.85 0.06
CA GLY A 13 14.48 -8.71 -1.01
C GLY A 13 13.26 -7.88 -0.63
N PRO A 14 12.59 -8.12 0.51
CA PRO A 14 11.44 -7.32 0.92
C PRO A 14 11.76 -5.83 1.11
N LYS A 15 12.88 -5.51 1.77
CA LYS A 15 13.29 -4.12 2.02
C LYS A 15 13.66 -3.41 0.72
N ASP A 16 14.43 -4.08 -0.14
CA ASP A 16 14.87 -3.52 -1.42
C ASP A 16 13.70 -3.26 -2.37
N ALA A 17 12.74 -4.20 -2.43
CA ALA A 17 11.53 -4.03 -3.21
C ALA A 17 10.70 -2.83 -2.73
N LEU A 18 10.48 -2.70 -1.41
CA LEU A 18 9.73 -1.57 -0.86
C LEU A 18 10.46 -0.23 -1.08
N ARG A 19 11.80 -0.21 -1.00
CA ARG A 19 12.59 0.98 -1.33
C ARG A 19 12.44 1.37 -2.80
N ALA A 20 12.47 0.40 -3.71
CA ALA A 20 12.28 0.63 -5.13
C ALA A 20 10.87 1.14 -5.45
N VAL A 21 9.84 0.53 -4.86
CA VAL A 21 8.44 0.96 -5.00
C VAL A 21 8.24 2.37 -4.46
N LYS A 22 8.74 2.67 -3.25
CA LYS A 22 8.68 4.01 -2.65
C LYS A 22 9.29 5.07 -3.58
N LYS A 23 10.44 4.78 -4.19
CA LYS A 23 11.10 5.69 -5.14
C LYS A 23 10.27 5.94 -6.40
N ARG A 24 9.47 4.97 -6.85
CA ARG A 24 8.63 5.09 -8.06
C ARG A 24 7.32 5.80 -7.82
N ILE A 25 6.80 5.74 -6.59
CA ILE A 25 5.53 6.37 -6.21
C ILE A 25 5.77 7.80 -5.71
N VAL A 26 6.65 7.97 -4.72
CA VAL A 26 6.73 9.22 -3.96
C VAL A 26 7.41 10.32 -4.77
N GLY A 27 6.67 11.39 -5.04
CA GLY A 27 7.18 12.56 -5.78
C GLY A 27 7.20 12.37 -7.30
N ASN A 28 6.72 11.23 -7.80
CA ASN A 28 6.58 11.00 -9.24
C ASN A 28 5.31 11.67 -9.76
N LYS A 29 5.46 12.53 -10.77
CA LYS A 29 4.34 13.22 -11.42
C LYS A 29 3.74 12.43 -12.59
N ASN A 30 4.37 11.34 -12.99
CA ASN A 30 3.84 10.41 -13.99
C ASN A 30 2.89 9.41 -13.31
N PHE A 31 1.60 9.74 -13.28
CA PHE A 31 0.61 8.90 -12.61
C PHE A 31 0.41 7.52 -13.25
N HIS A 32 0.79 7.33 -14.51
CA HIS A 32 0.81 6.00 -15.12
C HIS A 32 1.88 5.11 -14.46
N GLU A 33 3.10 5.63 -14.24
CA GLU A 33 4.13 4.92 -13.50
C GLU A 33 3.75 4.66 -12.04
N VAL A 34 3.09 5.63 -11.40
CA VAL A 34 2.57 5.47 -10.03
C VAL A 34 1.56 4.32 -9.96
N MET A 35 0.61 4.26 -10.90
CA MET A 35 -0.37 3.18 -10.97
C MET A 35 0.27 1.81 -11.19
N LEU A 36 1.27 1.72 -12.07
CA LEU A 36 2.02 0.48 -12.28
C LEU A 36 2.75 0.06 -11.01
N ALA A 37 3.40 0.99 -10.31
CA ALA A 37 4.09 0.71 -9.06
C ALA A 37 3.13 0.27 -7.94
N LEU A 38 1.94 0.88 -7.84
CA LEU A 38 0.88 0.45 -6.91
C LEU A 38 0.37 -0.96 -7.24
N THR A 39 0.27 -1.31 -8.53
CA THR A 39 -0.15 -2.64 -8.99
C THR A 39 0.90 -3.71 -8.67
N VAL A 40 2.19 -3.39 -8.87
CA VAL A 40 3.29 -4.26 -8.44
C VAL A 40 3.28 -4.45 -6.93
N LEU A 41 3.08 -3.37 -6.17
CA LEU A 41 3.01 -3.42 -4.70
C LEU A 41 1.89 -4.35 -4.22
N GLU A 42 0.68 -4.22 -4.79
CA GLU A 42 -0.44 -5.12 -4.51
C GLU A 42 -0.11 -6.58 -4.83
N THR A 43 0.54 -6.82 -5.98
CA THR A 43 0.96 -8.16 -6.38
C THR A 43 1.98 -8.73 -5.40
N CYS A 44 2.93 -7.94 -4.92
CA CYS A 44 3.87 -8.36 -3.89
C CYS A 44 3.16 -8.66 -2.56
N VAL A 45 2.16 -7.87 -2.14
CA VAL A 45 1.39 -8.22 -0.93
C VAL A 45 0.67 -9.57 -1.07
N LYS A 46 0.14 -9.87 -2.25
CA LYS A 46 -0.56 -11.14 -2.51
C LYS A 46 0.36 -12.36 -2.59
N ASN A 47 1.62 -12.18 -3.03
CA ASN A 47 2.52 -13.28 -3.38
C ASN A 47 3.80 -13.35 -2.52
N CYS A 48 4.09 -12.32 -1.73
CA CYS A 48 5.19 -12.32 -0.79
C CYS A 48 4.67 -12.67 0.61
N GLY A 49 5.44 -13.47 1.34
CA GLY A 49 5.05 -13.94 2.65
C GLY A 49 5.16 -12.87 3.74
N HIS A 50 4.98 -13.33 4.97
CA HIS A 50 4.93 -12.51 6.19
C HIS A 50 6.08 -11.48 6.32
N ARG A 51 7.31 -11.84 5.91
CA ARG A 51 8.48 -10.94 5.94
C ARG A 51 8.26 -9.63 5.16
N PHE A 52 7.49 -9.69 4.08
CA PHE A 52 7.10 -8.52 3.29
C PHE A 52 5.95 -7.76 3.97
N HIS A 53 4.96 -8.50 4.50
CA HIS A 53 3.79 -7.93 5.15
C HIS A 53 4.15 -7.04 6.34
N VAL A 54 5.08 -7.47 7.20
CA VAL A 54 5.52 -6.69 8.36
C VAL A 54 6.04 -5.31 7.96
N LEU A 55 6.74 -5.22 6.83
CA LEU A 55 7.30 -3.96 6.36
C LEU A 55 6.25 -3.09 5.67
N VAL A 56 5.45 -3.66 4.78
CA VAL A 56 4.48 -2.92 3.97
C VAL A 56 3.27 -2.46 4.79
N ALA A 57 2.89 -3.19 5.84
CA ALA A 57 1.79 -2.86 6.74
C ALA A 57 2.21 -1.93 7.88
N SER A 58 3.48 -1.53 7.95
CA SER A 58 3.95 -0.57 8.96
C SER A 58 3.32 0.81 8.78
N GLN A 59 3.04 1.51 9.88
CA GLN A 59 2.48 2.87 9.84
C GLN A 59 3.37 3.82 9.01
N ASP A 60 4.70 3.76 9.19
CA ASP A 60 5.64 4.59 8.44
C ASP A 60 5.56 4.35 6.94
N PHE A 61 5.47 3.10 6.50
CA PHE A 61 5.36 2.80 5.07
C PHE A 61 4.02 3.30 4.51
N VAL A 62 2.91 2.96 5.17
CA VAL A 62 1.57 3.33 4.71
C VAL A 62 1.41 4.86 4.69
N GLU A 63 1.86 5.57 5.72
CA GLU A 63 1.78 7.03 5.77
C GLU A 63 2.72 7.69 4.74
N SER A 64 3.99 7.28 4.69
CA SER A 64 5.01 7.94 3.86
C SER A 64 4.87 7.64 2.36
N VAL A 65 4.20 6.54 1.99
CA VAL A 65 3.98 6.11 0.60
C VAL A 65 2.52 6.29 0.20
N LEU A 66 1.60 5.58 0.83
CA LEU A 66 0.20 5.55 0.39
C LEU A 66 -0.52 6.86 0.71
N VAL A 67 -0.61 7.25 2.00
CA VAL A 67 -1.28 8.50 2.40
C VAL A 67 -0.63 9.69 1.74
N ARG A 68 0.72 9.73 1.71
CA ARG A 68 1.45 10.80 1.05
C ARG A 68 1.07 10.95 -0.41
N THR A 69 0.80 9.86 -1.15
CA THR A 69 0.43 9.88 -2.57
C THR A 69 -0.87 10.63 -2.81
N ILE A 70 -1.86 10.42 -1.93
CA ILE A 70 -3.20 11.00 -2.06
C ILE A 70 -3.38 12.41 -1.47
N LEU A 71 -2.31 13.00 -0.92
CA LEU A 71 -2.39 14.35 -0.38
C LEU A 71 -2.79 15.36 -1.46
N PRO A 72 -3.67 16.34 -1.15
CA PRO A 72 -4.13 17.35 -2.11
C PRO A 72 -3.00 18.09 -2.84
N LYS A 73 -1.87 18.31 -2.15
CA LYS A 73 -0.67 18.97 -2.71
C LYS A 73 -0.05 18.24 -3.90
N ASN A 74 -0.29 16.94 -4.06
CA ASN A 74 0.22 16.16 -5.19
C ASN A 74 -0.75 16.17 -6.38
N ASN A 75 -1.98 16.63 -6.19
CA ASN A 75 -3.05 16.66 -7.19
C ASN A 75 -3.19 15.34 -7.99
N PRO A 76 -3.35 14.17 -7.31
CA PRO A 76 -3.48 12.90 -8.00
C PRO A 76 -4.81 12.81 -8.75
N PRO A 77 -4.86 12.12 -9.90
CA PRO A 77 -6.11 11.80 -10.56
C PRO A 77 -6.93 10.83 -9.71
N THR A 78 -8.26 10.89 -9.83
CA THR A 78 -9.21 10.08 -9.05
C THR A 78 -8.86 8.58 -9.06
N ILE A 79 -8.45 8.04 -10.21
CA ILE A 79 -8.08 6.61 -10.32
C ILE A 79 -6.91 6.21 -9.41
N VAL A 80 -5.91 7.09 -9.21
CA VAL A 80 -4.80 6.85 -8.28
C VAL A 80 -5.28 6.97 -6.84
N HIS A 81 -6.14 7.96 -6.58
CA HIS A 81 -6.75 8.17 -5.28
C HIS A 81 -7.52 6.93 -4.83
N ASP A 82 -8.45 6.46 -5.65
CA ASP A 82 -9.28 5.28 -5.38
C ASP A 82 -8.43 4.02 -5.25
N LYS A 83 -7.39 3.86 -6.08
CA LYS A 83 -6.47 2.72 -5.96
C LYS A 83 -5.77 2.69 -4.61
N VAL A 84 -5.30 3.83 -4.12
CA VAL A 84 -4.64 3.91 -2.81
C VAL A 84 -5.60 3.61 -1.67
N LEU A 85 -6.81 4.18 -1.71
CA LEU A 85 -7.82 3.91 -0.68
C LEU A 85 -8.21 2.43 -0.63
N ASN A 86 -8.43 1.82 -1.80
CA ASN A 86 -8.70 0.38 -1.91
C ASN A 86 -7.59 -0.47 -1.29
N LEU A 87 -6.32 -0.13 -1.53
CA LEU A 87 -5.19 -0.86 -0.93
C LEU A 87 -5.18 -0.74 0.60
N ILE A 88 -5.34 0.48 1.13
CA ILE A 88 -5.37 0.71 2.58
C ILE A 88 -6.50 -0.08 3.24
N GLN A 89 -7.72 -0.02 2.68
CA GLN A 89 -8.87 -0.74 3.20
C GLN A 89 -8.67 -2.27 3.11
N SER A 90 -8.33 -2.78 1.92
CA SER A 90 -8.15 -4.22 1.71
C SER A 90 -7.09 -4.81 2.65
N TRP A 91 -6.00 -4.08 2.88
CA TRP A 91 -4.93 -4.52 3.79
C TRP A 91 -5.33 -4.38 5.25
N ALA A 92 -6.07 -3.33 5.63
CA ALA A 92 -6.62 -3.22 6.98
C ALA A 92 -7.55 -4.40 7.29
N ASP A 93 -8.44 -4.75 6.38
CA ASP A 93 -9.36 -5.88 6.55
C ASP A 93 -8.61 -7.22 6.61
N ALA A 94 -7.67 -7.43 5.69
CA ALA A 94 -6.88 -8.67 5.63
C ALA A 94 -5.95 -8.86 6.84
N PHE A 95 -5.44 -7.78 7.43
CA PHE A 95 -4.43 -7.83 8.49
C PHE A 95 -4.98 -7.52 9.90
N ARG A 96 -6.27 -7.20 10.06
CA ARG A 96 -6.82 -6.80 11.37
C ARG A 96 -6.67 -7.84 12.48
N SER A 97 -6.58 -9.12 12.14
CA SER A 97 -6.41 -10.21 13.09
C SER A 97 -4.95 -10.54 13.43
N SER A 98 -3.99 -9.89 12.78
CA SER A 98 -2.56 -10.13 12.93
C SER A 98 -1.90 -8.99 13.72
N PRO A 99 -1.55 -9.18 15.01
CA PRO A 99 -1.10 -8.09 15.88
C PRO A 99 0.15 -7.33 15.41
N ASP A 100 0.98 -7.99 14.63
CA ASP A 100 2.22 -7.47 14.02
C ASP A 100 2.00 -6.71 12.71
N LEU A 101 0.79 -6.75 12.16
CA LEU A 101 0.42 -6.11 10.88
C LEU A 101 -0.63 -5.00 11.04
N THR A 102 -0.93 -4.58 12.27
CA THR A 102 -2.00 -3.60 12.56
C THR A 102 -1.66 -2.16 12.19
N GLY A 103 -0.44 -1.88 11.69
CA GLY A 103 -0.05 -0.51 11.34
C GLY A 103 -0.96 0.11 10.29
N VAL A 104 -1.30 -0.64 9.24
CA VAL A 104 -2.25 -0.21 8.21
C VAL A 104 -3.67 -0.01 8.76
N VAL A 105 -4.09 -0.82 9.74
CA VAL A 105 -5.40 -0.70 10.41
C VAL A 105 -5.49 0.63 11.15
N THR A 106 -4.44 1.01 11.89
CA THR A 106 -4.42 2.31 12.56
C THR A 106 -4.58 3.47 11.58
N ILE A 107 -3.86 3.42 10.44
CA ILE A 107 -3.95 4.47 9.42
C ILE A 107 -5.35 4.50 8.80
N TYR A 108 -5.93 3.34 8.47
CA TYR A 108 -7.29 3.25 7.93
C TYR A 108 -8.32 3.91 8.86
N GLU A 109 -8.34 3.54 10.14
CA GLU A 109 -9.26 4.10 11.13
C GLU A 109 -9.04 5.60 11.36
N ASP A 110 -7.79 6.05 11.36
CA ASP A 110 -7.45 7.47 11.49
C ASP A 110 -7.93 8.30 10.30
N LEU A 111 -7.83 7.78 9.08
CA LEU A 111 -8.33 8.43 7.87
C LEU A 111 -9.86 8.51 7.88
N ARG A 112 -10.54 7.42 8.28
CA ARG A 112 -12.00 7.42 8.45
C ARG A 112 -12.45 8.43 9.48
N ARG A 113 -11.76 8.51 10.62
CA ARG A 113 -12.05 9.50 11.68
C ARG A 113 -11.86 10.94 11.21
N LYS A 114 -10.93 11.17 10.28
CA LYS A 114 -10.71 12.47 9.61
C LYS A 114 -11.76 12.77 8.52
N GLY A 115 -12.71 11.88 8.28
CA GLY A 115 -13.79 12.05 7.31
C GLY A 115 -13.43 11.64 5.89
N LEU A 116 -12.35 10.88 5.69
CA LEU A 116 -12.02 10.34 4.37
C LEU A 116 -12.98 9.19 4.03
N GLU A 117 -13.69 9.32 2.92
CA GLU A 117 -14.57 8.27 2.42
C GLU A 117 -13.76 7.23 1.65
N PHE A 118 -13.93 5.96 2.02
CA PHE A 118 -13.35 4.82 1.33
C PHE A 118 -14.37 4.24 0.35
N PRO A 119 -13.91 3.70 -0.79
CA PRO A 119 -14.79 3.04 -1.75
C PRO A 119 -15.55 1.87 -1.11
N MET A 120 -16.78 1.61 -1.56
CA MET A 120 -17.52 0.42 -1.15
C MET A 120 -16.77 -0.83 -1.60
N THR A 121 -16.58 -1.78 -0.68
CA THR A 121 -16.02 -3.08 -1.04
C THR A 121 -17.14 -4.01 -1.50
N ASP A 122 -16.86 -4.95 -2.40
CA ASP A 122 -17.85 -5.97 -2.83
C ASP A 122 -18.35 -6.85 -1.67
N LEU A 123 -17.71 -6.78 -0.49
CA LEU A 123 -18.11 -7.46 0.74
C LEU A 123 -19.20 -6.70 1.52
N ASP A 124 -19.53 -5.47 1.12
CA ASP A 124 -20.58 -4.63 1.72
C ASP A 124 -21.95 -4.80 1.03
N MET A 125 -22.10 -5.79 0.13
CA MET A 125 -23.37 -6.16 -0.54
C MET A 125 -23.90 -7.53 -0.11
#